data_AF-A0A958HRX7-F1
#
_entry.id   AF-A0A958HRX7-F1
#
_cell.length_a   1.000
_cell.length_b   1.000
_cell.length_c   1.000
_cell.angle_alpha   90.00
_cell.angle_beta   90.00
_cell.angle_gamma   90.00
#
_symmetry.space_group_name_H-M   'P 1'
#
loop_
_entity.id
_entity.type
_entity.pdbx_description
1 polymer ?
#
loop_
_entity_poly.entity_id
_entity_poly.type
_entity_poly.pdbx_seq_one_letter_code
_entity_poly.pdbx_strand_id
1 'polypeptide(L)'
;MSIEVVPISEATIDGYNACVTSVALERRWLGLARPADPEISRSFSRKNMQVGNPHFVAMDEDRVVGWSDIARKEREGFRHCGELGMGVLKDYRGQGIGERLARAALQKARAIGLERVELDVYASNDPAIKLYEKLGFLVEGLHRRARKLDGQYDDIISMALLFERQVDSLGREVTETGFAPGTIGDLSMRVGEDVRDLHIMGYDWGQITNVAYGRMTLEEMWKQGPRRGDTDQQ
;
A
#
# COMPACT_ATOMS: atom_id res chain seq x y z
N MET A 1 -27.55 7.41 4.67
CA MET A 1 -26.77 6.17 4.71
C MET A 1 -25.68 6.31 5.76
N SER A 2 -25.66 5.44 6.75
CA SER A 2 -24.62 5.42 7.80
C SER A 2 -23.67 4.29 7.49
N ILE A 3 -22.62 4.58 6.71
CA ILE A 3 -21.59 3.57 6.42
C ILE A 3 -20.73 3.38 7.65
N GLU A 4 -20.61 2.15 8.14
CA GLU A 4 -19.73 1.78 9.26
C GLU A 4 -18.49 1.02 8.76
N VAL A 5 -17.33 1.25 9.38
CA VAL A 5 -16.11 0.47 9.09
C VAL A 5 -15.84 -0.44 10.27
N VAL A 6 -15.87 -1.76 10.04
CA VAL A 6 -15.74 -2.78 11.07
C VAL A 6 -14.68 -3.81 10.69
N PRO A 7 -14.03 -4.49 11.66
CA PRO A 7 -13.16 -5.62 11.36
C PRO A 7 -13.91 -6.73 10.62
N ILE A 8 -13.21 -7.45 9.74
CA ILE A 8 -13.76 -8.67 9.13
C ILE A 8 -14.14 -9.67 10.23
N SER A 9 -15.25 -10.36 10.04
CA SER A 9 -15.71 -11.48 10.85
C SER A 9 -16.29 -12.58 9.95
N GLU A 10 -16.49 -13.79 10.48
CA GLU A 10 -17.12 -14.91 9.75
C GLU A 10 -18.42 -14.49 9.05
N ALA A 11 -19.25 -13.67 9.70
CA ALA A 11 -20.52 -13.19 9.14
C ALA A 11 -20.35 -12.28 7.90
N THR A 12 -19.22 -11.60 7.77
CA THR A 12 -18.96 -10.63 6.68
C THR A 12 -18.18 -11.21 5.52
N ILE A 13 -17.63 -12.43 5.63
CA ILE A 13 -16.73 -12.99 4.61
C ILE A 13 -17.42 -13.17 3.26
N ASP A 14 -18.66 -13.66 3.26
CA ASP A 14 -19.41 -13.86 2.02
C ASP A 14 -19.73 -12.51 1.35
N GLY A 15 -20.06 -11.49 2.14
CA GLY A 15 -20.24 -10.11 1.66
C GLY A 15 -18.93 -9.51 1.11
N TYR A 16 -17.81 -9.74 1.79
CA TYR A 16 -16.47 -9.37 1.32
C TYR A 16 -16.16 -10.03 -0.03
N ASN A 17 -16.35 -11.35 -0.16
CA ASN A 17 -16.14 -12.06 -1.43
C ASN A 17 -17.02 -11.50 -2.57
N ALA A 18 -18.29 -11.20 -2.28
CA ALA A 18 -19.19 -10.59 -3.25
C ALA A 18 -18.72 -9.19 -3.67
N CYS A 19 -18.22 -8.39 -2.72
CA CYS A 19 -17.65 -7.08 -2.99
C CYS A 19 -16.39 -7.16 -3.86
N VAL A 20 -15.44 -8.02 -3.52
CA VAL A 20 -14.22 -8.27 -4.33
C VAL A 20 -14.59 -8.73 -5.73
N THR A 21 -15.53 -9.67 -5.84
CA THR A 21 -16.03 -10.16 -7.13
C THR A 21 -16.60 -9.03 -7.98
N SER A 22 -17.45 -8.16 -7.41
CA SER A 22 -18.03 -7.04 -8.13
C SER A 22 -16.95 -6.09 -8.67
N VAL A 23 -15.97 -5.73 -7.84
CA VAL A 23 -14.86 -4.84 -8.26
C VAL A 23 -13.95 -5.53 -9.29
N ALA A 24 -13.68 -6.82 -9.15
CA ALA A 24 -12.87 -7.60 -10.10
C ALA A 24 -13.55 -7.70 -11.48
N LEU A 25 -14.88 -7.84 -11.51
CA LEU A 25 -15.66 -7.92 -12.74
C LEU A 25 -15.76 -6.57 -13.48
N GLU A 26 -15.40 -5.45 -12.84
CA GLU A 26 -15.17 -4.19 -13.57
C GLU A 26 -13.94 -4.25 -14.48
N ARG A 27 -13.05 -5.24 -14.30
CA ARG A 27 -11.84 -5.47 -15.12
C ARG A 27 -10.93 -4.25 -15.25
N ARG A 28 -10.96 -3.37 -14.25
CA ARG A 28 -10.29 -2.06 -14.30
C ARG A 28 -9.29 -1.85 -13.17
N TRP A 29 -9.67 -2.18 -11.94
CA TRP A 29 -8.93 -1.76 -10.74
C TRP A 29 -8.10 -2.85 -10.09
N LEU A 30 -8.44 -4.12 -10.34
CA LEU A 30 -7.73 -5.28 -9.80
C LEU A 30 -7.07 -6.07 -10.91
N GLY A 31 -5.98 -6.76 -10.57
CA GLY A 31 -5.36 -7.75 -11.45
C GLY A 31 -6.23 -8.99 -11.64
N LEU A 32 -7.12 -9.25 -10.69
CA LEU A 32 -8.18 -10.24 -10.82
C LEU A 32 -9.26 -9.71 -11.76
N ALA A 33 -9.48 -10.43 -12.87
CA ALA A 33 -10.47 -10.08 -13.89
C ALA A 33 -11.58 -11.15 -14.03
N ARG A 34 -11.80 -11.92 -12.95
CA ARG A 34 -12.78 -13.01 -12.83
C ARG A 34 -13.40 -12.98 -11.43
N PRO A 35 -14.53 -13.68 -11.18
CA PRO A 35 -15.07 -13.80 -9.84
C PRO A 35 -14.03 -14.35 -8.85
N ALA A 36 -14.04 -13.79 -7.64
CA ALA A 36 -13.19 -14.26 -6.57
C ALA A 36 -13.70 -15.61 -6.07
N ASP A 37 -12.81 -16.57 -5.87
CA ASP A 37 -13.18 -17.85 -5.29
C ASP A 37 -13.57 -17.65 -3.81
N PRO A 38 -14.80 -18.06 -3.41
CA PRO A 38 -15.25 -17.94 -2.02
C PRO A 38 -14.34 -18.64 -1.03
N GLU A 39 -13.78 -19.81 -1.36
CA GLU A 39 -12.92 -20.55 -0.44
C GLU A 39 -11.55 -19.88 -0.26
N ILE A 40 -11.02 -19.26 -1.32
CA ILE A 40 -9.82 -18.43 -1.21
C ILE A 40 -10.09 -17.23 -0.30
N SER A 41 -11.24 -16.57 -0.47
CA SER A 41 -11.62 -15.40 0.33
C SER A 41 -11.82 -15.76 1.80
N ARG A 42 -12.43 -16.92 2.08
CA ARG A 42 -12.58 -17.48 3.43
C ARG A 42 -11.25 -17.82 4.07
N SER A 43 -10.40 -18.57 3.37
CA SER A 43 -9.08 -18.97 3.86
C SER A 43 -8.22 -17.74 4.19
N PHE A 44 -8.18 -16.76 3.29
CA PHE A 44 -7.46 -15.51 3.49
C PHE A 44 -7.99 -14.72 4.70
N SER A 45 -9.32 -14.56 4.80
CA SER A 45 -9.94 -13.84 5.91
C SER A 45 -9.67 -14.50 7.25
N ARG A 46 -9.83 -15.84 7.33
CA ARG A 46 -9.54 -16.62 8.54
C ARG A 46 -8.09 -16.54 8.96
N LYS A 47 -7.17 -16.65 8.01
CA LYS A 47 -5.74 -16.49 8.27
C LYS A 47 -5.46 -15.10 8.85
N ASN A 48 -5.97 -14.04 8.22
CA ASN A 48 -5.75 -12.67 8.70
C ASN A 48 -6.31 -12.47 10.12
N MET A 49 -7.50 -12.99 10.40
CA MET A 49 -8.08 -12.98 11.76
C MET A 49 -7.18 -13.73 12.75
N GLN A 50 -6.70 -14.92 12.40
CA GLN A 50 -5.87 -15.76 13.25
C GLN A 50 -4.52 -15.11 13.60
N VAL A 51 -3.86 -14.48 12.63
CA VAL A 51 -2.55 -13.84 12.82
C VAL A 51 -2.64 -12.37 13.20
N GLY A 52 -3.86 -11.83 13.33
CA GLY A 52 -4.12 -10.45 13.73
C GLY A 52 -3.78 -9.39 12.67
N ASN A 53 -3.68 -9.78 11.40
CA ASN A 53 -3.47 -8.84 10.29
C ASN A 53 -4.66 -7.86 10.16
N PRO A 54 -4.43 -6.60 9.73
CA PRO A 54 -5.51 -5.67 9.43
C PRO A 54 -6.40 -6.22 8.32
N HIS A 55 -7.70 -6.30 8.57
CA HIS A 55 -8.69 -6.66 7.57
C HIS A 55 -10.05 -6.09 8.01
N PHE A 56 -10.55 -5.13 7.26
CA PHE A 56 -11.74 -4.35 7.57
C PHE A 56 -12.69 -4.31 6.38
N VAL A 57 -13.99 -4.20 6.67
CA VAL A 57 -15.05 -4.02 5.69
C VAL A 57 -15.87 -2.77 6.00
N ALA A 58 -16.40 -2.14 4.96
CA ALA A 58 -17.36 -1.05 5.06
C ALA A 58 -18.76 -1.63 4.89
N MET A 59 -19.62 -1.41 5.88
CA MET A 59 -20.99 -1.91 5.95
C MET A 59 -21.97 -0.77 5.64
N ASP A 60 -22.89 -1.03 4.72
CA ASP A 60 -24.13 -0.29 4.54
C ASP A 60 -25.27 -1.20 4.98
N GLU A 61 -25.76 -1.02 6.20
CA GLU A 61 -26.64 -1.97 6.88
C GLU A 61 -26.01 -3.39 6.89
N ASP A 62 -26.65 -4.36 6.24
CA ASP A 62 -26.17 -5.76 6.17
C ASP A 62 -25.25 -6.03 4.96
N ARG A 63 -24.93 -5.00 4.16
CA ARG A 63 -24.17 -5.15 2.92
C ARG A 63 -22.74 -4.66 3.07
N VAL A 64 -21.79 -5.52 2.70
CA VAL A 64 -20.40 -5.10 2.49
C VAL A 64 -20.29 -4.29 1.18
N VAL A 65 -19.84 -3.05 1.28
CA VAL A 65 -19.70 -2.11 0.15
C VAL A 65 -18.26 -1.70 -0.15
N GLY A 66 -17.32 -2.15 0.68
CA GLY A 66 -15.89 -1.97 0.46
C GLY A 66 -15.08 -2.76 1.47
N TRP A 67 -13.77 -2.88 1.22
CA TRP A 67 -12.83 -3.55 2.12
C TRP A 67 -11.46 -2.89 2.06
N SER A 68 -10.66 -3.13 3.10
CA SER A 68 -9.22 -2.94 3.07
C SER A 68 -8.55 -3.96 3.97
N ASP A 69 -7.46 -4.54 3.48
CA ASP A 69 -6.65 -5.52 4.18
C ASP A 69 -5.17 -5.17 4.03
N ILE A 70 -4.37 -5.57 5.02
CA ILE A 70 -2.92 -5.48 4.95
C ILE A 70 -2.35 -6.85 5.31
N ALA A 71 -1.80 -7.54 4.32
CA ALA A 71 -1.18 -8.84 4.50
C ALA A 71 0.29 -8.67 4.88
N ARG A 72 0.68 -9.12 6.08
CA ARG A 72 2.10 -9.18 6.48
C ARG A 72 2.85 -10.12 5.54
N LYS A 73 4.02 -9.71 5.05
CA LYS A 73 4.90 -10.57 4.25
C LYS A 73 5.42 -11.73 5.09
N GLU A 74 5.49 -12.93 4.50
CA GLU A 74 5.85 -14.15 5.23
C GLU A 74 7.35 -14.37 5.37
N ARG A 75 8.11 -13.91 4.37
CA ARG A 75 9.57 -14.05 4.31
C ARG A 75 10.20 -13.28 5.46
N GLU A 76 11.05 -13.95 6.24
CA GLU A 76 11.59 -13.45 7.50
C GLU A 76 12.13 -12.02 7.42
N GLY A 77 13.00 -11.73 6.45
CA GLY A 77 13.59 -10.39 6.26
C GLY A 77 12.60 -9.29 5.86
N PHE A 78 11.35 -9.63 5.57
CA PHE A 78 10.29 -8.70 5.18
C PHE A 78 9.08 -8.72 6.12
N ARG A 79 9.14 -9.47 7.24
CA ARG A 79 8.00 -9.55 8.17
C ARG A 79 7.62 -8.21 8.80
N HIS A 80 8.51 -7.22 8.77
CA HIS A 80 8.23 -5.84 9.18
C HIS A 80 7.35 -5.07 8.17
N CYS A 81 7.16 -5.61 6.96
CA CYS A 81 6.36 -5.03 5.88
C CYS A 81 4.99 -5.71 5.76
N GLY A 82 3.97 -4.92 5.41
CA GLY A 82 2.67 -5.39 4.96
C GLY A 82 2.30 -4.85 3.59
N GLU A 83 1.52 -5.61 2.83
CA GLU A 83 1.00 -5.22 1.52
C GLU A 83 -0.48 -4.85 1.65
N LEU A 84 -0.85 -3.63 1.23
CA LEU A 84 -2.22 -3.12 1.32
C LEU A 84 -3.03 -3.48 0.07
N GLY A 85 -4.17 -4.13 0.30
CA GLY A 85 -5.24 -4.32 -0.68
C GLY A 85 -6.49 -3.55 -0.26
N MET A 86 -7.24 -3.01 -1.23
CA MET A 86 -8.54 -2.41 -0.95
C MET A 86 -9.41 -2.28 -2.20
N GLY A 87 -10.71 -2.06 -1.97
CA GLY A 87 -11.65 -1.71 -3.01
C GLY A 87 -12.98 -1.24 -2.45
N VAL A 88 -13.72 -0.48 -3.25
CA VAL A 88 -15.06 0.02 -2.92
C VAL A 88 -15.95 -0.19 -4.13
N LEU A 89 -17.18 -0.63 -3.88
CA LEU A 89 -18.21 -0.78 -4.92
C LEU A 89 -18.41 0.53 -5.68
N LYS A 90 -18.66 0.44 -6.99
CA LYS A 90 -18.74 1.60 -7.89
C LYS A 90 -19.63 2.73 -7.38
N ASP A 91 -20.83 2.41 -6.91
CA ASP A 91 -21.83 3.41 -6.47
C ASP A 91 -21.50 4.06 -5.12
N TYR A 92 -20.51 3.52 -4.41
CA TYR A 92 -20.04 3.97 -3.10
C TYR A 92 -18.71 4.76 -3.17
N ARG A 93 -18.15 4.93 -4.36
CA ARG A 93 -16.91 5.70 -4.58
C ARG A 93 -17.16 7.21 -4.48
N GLY A 94 -16.11 7.97 -4.17
CA GLY A 94 -16.19 9.43 -4.03
C GLY A 94 -16.85 9.91 -2.73
N GLN A 95 -17.21 9.00 -1.82
CA GLN A 95 -17.90 9.31 -0.56
C GLN A 95 -17.00 9.19 0.68
N GLY A 96 -15.66 9.18 0.50
CA GLY A 96 -14.70 9.08 1.60
C GLY A 96 -14.57 7.69 2.26
N ILE A 97 -15.29 6.67 1.78
CA ILE A 97 -15.26 5.30 2.34
C ILE A 97 -13.86 4.68 2.24
N GLY A 98 -13.20 4.83 1.08
CA GLY A 98 -11.85 4.29 0.87
C GLY A 98 -10.83 4.85 1.87
N GLU A 99 -10.90 6.15 2.18
CA GLU A 99 -10.04 6.77 3.18
C GLU A 99 -10.29 6.22 4.58
N ARG A 100 -11.55 6.06 4.97
CA ARG A 100 -11.90 5.50 6.28
C ARG A 100 -11.41 4.06 6.44
N LEU A 101 -11.56 3.24 5.39
CA LEU A 101 -11.06 1.86 5.35
C LEU A 101 -9.52 1.81 5.49
N ALA A 102 -8.81 2.55 4.64
CA ALA A 102 -7.35 2.55 4.65
C ALA A 102 -6.79 3.08 5.98
N ARG A 103 -7.38 4.13 6.57
CA ARG A 103 -6.98 4.63 7.90
C ARG A 103 -7.16 3.58 9.01
N ALA A 104 -8.28 2.86 9.01
CA ALA A 104 -8.51 1.78 9.98
C ALA A 104 -7.47 0.65 9.82
N ALA A 105 -7.18 0.25 8.59
CA ALA A 105 -6.18 -0.77 8.30
C ALA A 105 -4.77 -0.32 8.72
N LEU A 106 -4.36 0.91 8.38
CA LEU A 106 -3.06 1.48 8.74
C LEU A 106 -2.89 1.64 10.27
N GLN A 107 -3.94 2.07 10.97
CA GLN A 107 -3.91 2.17 12.42
C GLN A 107 -3.67 0.80 13.07
N LYS A 108 -4.36 -0.24 12.58
CA LYS A 108 -4.14 -1.61 13.04
C LYS A 108 -2.74 -2.12 12.66
N ALA A 109 -2.26 -1.83 11.45
CA ALA A 109 -0.91 -2.20 10.99
C ALA A 109 0.17 -1.67 11.94
N ARG A 110 0.09 -0.39 12.28
CA ARG A 110 0.98 0.24 13.25
C ARG A 110 0.87 -0.42 14.63
N ALA A 111 -0.35 -0.70 15.10
CA ALA A 111 -0.57 -1.31 16.41
C ALA A 111 -0.02 -2.74 16.52
N ILE A 112 0.13 -3.47 15.41
CA ILE A 112 0.74 -4.81 15.38
C ILE A 112 2.23 -4.78 15.05
N GLY A 113 2.87 -3.61 15.09
CA GLY A 113 4.30 -3.45 14.87
C GLY A 113 4.74 -3.72 13.43
N LEU A 114 3.90 -3.42 12.43
CA LEU A 114 4.43 -3.20 11.08
C LEU A 114 5.21 -1.88 11.09
N GLU A 115 6.31 -1.84 10.36
CA GLU A 115 7.15 -0.65 10.19
C GLU A 115 6.93 -0.02 8.81
N ARG A 116 6.43 -0.82 7.86
CA ARG A 116 6.21 -0.42 6.48
C ARG A 116 4.93 -1.02 5.93
N VAL A 117 4.17 -0.22 5.19
CA VAL A 117 3.05 -0.67 4.37
C VAL A 117 3.30 -0.25 2.93
N GLU A 118 3.16 -1.17 2.00
CA GLU A 118 3.36 -0.92 0.57
C GLU A 118 2.17 -1.38 -0.25
N LEU A 119 2.06 -0.86 -1.46
CA LEU A 119 1.01 -1.18 -2.40
C LEU A 119 1.48 -0.95 -3.83
N ASP A 120 0.79 -1.61 -4.75
CA ASP A 120 0.88 -1.37 -6.19
C ASP A 120 -0.46 -0.84 -6.70
N VAL A 121 -0.41 0.20 -7.52
CA VAL A 121 -1.60 0.82 -8.12
C VAL A 121 -1.39 1.04 -9.61
N TYR A 122 -2.43 0.84 -10.42
CA TYR A 122 -2.35 1.16 -11.85
C TYR A 122 -2.17 2.65 -12.07
N ALA A 123 -1.29 3.02 -12.99
CA ALA A 123 -1.02 4.42 -13.32
C ALA A 123 -2.28 5.15 -13.84
N SER A 124 -3.23 4.41 -14.42
CA SER A 124 -4.54 4.95 -14.85
C SER A 124 -5.55 5.19 -13.71
N ASN A 125 -5.20 4.92 -12.45
CA ASN A 125 -6.07 5.00 -11.29
C ASN A 125 -5.81 6.26 -10.44
N ASP A 126 -5.94 7.44 -11.06
CA ASP A 126 -5.78 8.75 -10.39
C ASP A 126 -6.53 8.87 -9.05
N PRO A 127 -7.78 8.37 -8.90
CA PRO A 127 -8.48 8.49 -7.62
C PRO A 127 -7.80 7.72 -6.48
N ALA A 128 -7.24 6.54 -6.76
CA ALA A 128 -6.53 5.75 -5.76
C ALA A 128 -5.16 6.36 -5.45
N ILE A 129 -4.42 6.81 -6.47
CA ILE A 129 -3.12 7.49 -6.29
C ILE A 129 -3.29 8.69 -5.36
N LYS A 130 -4.25 9.57 -5.63
CA LYS A 130 -4.54 10.76 -4.79
C LYS A 130 -4.94 10.39 -3.37
N LEU A 131 -5.67 9.27 -3.20
CA LEU A 131 -6.00 8.76 -1.87
C LEU A 131 -4.73 8.34 -1.13
N TYR A 132 -3.85 7.58 -1.76
CA TYR A 132 -2.61 7.09 -1.13
C TYR A 132 -1.66 8.25 -0.81
N GLU A 133 -1.49 9.21 -1.72
CA GLU A 133 -0.73 10.43 -1.47
C GLU A 133 -1.27 11.21 -0.26
N LYS A 134 -2.60 11.39 -0.18
CA LYS A 134 -3.26 12.04 0.96
C LYS A 134 -3.02 11.30 2.29
N LEU A 135 -2.85 9.99 2.24
CA LEU A 135 -2.54 9.15 3.41
C LEU A 135 -1.05 9.12 3.75
N GLY A 136 -0.20 9.79 2.97
CA GLY A 136 1.24 9.89 3.19
C GLY A 136 2.08 8.82 2.48
N PHE A 137 1.50 8.03 1.57
CA PHE A 137 2.29 7.13 0.74
C PHE A 137 3.12 7.92 -0.27
N LEU A 138 4.35 7.47 -0.49
CA LEU A 138 5.27 8.03 -1.46
C LEU A 138 5.51 7.03 -2.61
N VAL A 139 5.70 7.55 -3.82
CA VAL A 139 6.05 6.74 -4.99
C VAL A 139 7.49 6.25 -4.87
N GLU A 140 7.71 4.96 -5.09
CA GLU A 140 9.04 4.33 -5.06
C GLU A 140 9.44 3.69 -6.40
N GLY A 141 8.51 3.51 -7.34
CA GLY A 141 8.83 2.92 -8.64
C GLY A 141 7.71 2.95 -9.66
N LEU A 142 8.11 2.74 -10.92
CA LEU A 142 7.21 2.60 -12.08
C LEU A 142 7.56 1.33 -12.86
N HIS A 143 6.60 0.42 -12.95
CA HIS A 143 6.69 -0.80 -13.75
C HIS A 143 5.94 -0.60 -15.07
N ARG A 144 6.70 -0.31 -16.12
CA ARG A 144 6.15 -0.06 -17.46
C ARG A 144 5.51 -1.33 -18.05
N ARG A 145 4.30 -1.21 -18.59
CA ARG A 145 3.54 -2.26 -19.25
C ARG A 145 3.36 -3.51 -18.37
N ALA A 146 3.30 -3.32 -17.06
CA ALA A 146 3.26 -4.39 -16.07
C ALA A 146 1.93 -5.17 -16.08
N ARG A 147 0.83 -4.50 -16.46
CA ARG A 147 -0.46 -5.14 -16.71
C ARG A 147 -0.75 -5.19 -18.19
N LYS A 148 -1.28 -6.33 -18.65
CA LYS A 148 -1.93 -6.47 -19.96
C LYS A 148 -3.30 -7.12 -19.79
N LEU A 149 -4.37 -6.41 -20.13
CA LEU A 149 -5.73 -6.96 -20.12
C LEU A 149 -6.48 -6.50 -21.37
N ASP A 150 -7.20 -7.41 -22.02
CA ASP A 150 -7.99 -7.13 -23.24
C ASP A 150 -7.17 -6.42 -24.34
N GLY A 151 -5.88 -6.81 -24.44
CA GLY A 151 -4.93 -6.24 -25.41
C GLY A 151 -4.33 -4.89 -25.02
N GLN A 152 -4.84 -4.25 -23.96
CA GLN A 152 -4.38 -2.95 -23.47
C GLN A 152 -3.35 -3.12 -22.37
N TYR A 153 -2.35 -2.23 -22.36
CA TYR A 153 -1.32 -2.20 -21.33
C TYR A 153 -1.61 -1.10 -20.32
N ASP A 154 -1.23 -1.35 -19.07
CA ASP A 154 -1.22 -0.35 -18.01
C ASP A 154 0.10 -0.48 -17.24
N ASP A 155 0.58 0.65 -16.75
CA ASP A 155 1.76 0.72 -15.88
C ASP A 155 1.32 0.51 -14.42
N ILE A 156 2.25 0.04 -13.58
CA ILE A 156 2.04 -0.04 -12.13
C ILE A 156 2.97 0.96 -11.45
N ILE A 157 2.42 1.76 -10.55
CA ILE A 157 3.15 2.62 -9.64
C ILE A 157 3.25 1.88 -8.30
N SER A 158 4.46 1.65 -7.81
CA SER A 158 4.69 1.13 -6.47
C SER A 158 4.79 2.30 -5.50
N MET A 159 4.04 2.21 -4.39
CA MET A 159 4.03 3.23 -3.34
C MET A 159 4.21 2.60 -1.96
N ALA A 160 4.75 3.37 -1.02
CA ALA A 160 4.88 2.92 0.36
C ALA A 160 4.73 4.03 1.39
N LEU A 161 4.29 3.63 2.57
CA LEU A 161 4.25 4.43 3.80
C LEU A 161 5.13 3.74 4.84
N LEU A 162 6.05 4.51 5.42
CA LEU A 162 6.86 4.09 6.56
C LEU A 162 6.24 4.65 7.83
N PHE A 163 6.06 3.80 8.85
CA PHE A 163 5.74 4.28 10.17
C PHE A 163 7.04 4.74 10.83
N GLU A 164 7.10 6.00 11.26
CA GLU A 164 8.29 6.51 11.95
C GLU A 164 8.65 5.61 13.14
N ARG A 165 9.91 5.18 13.20
CA ARG A 165 10.47 4.65 14.43
C ARG A 165 10.49 5.78 15.44
N GLN A 166 9.79 5.60 16.56
CA GLN A 166 10.01 6.46 17.71
C GLN A 166 11.37 6.11 18.30
N VAL A 167 12.37 6.87 17.88
CA VAL A 167 13.69 6.90 18.49
C VAL A 167 13.76 8.12 19.39
N ASP A 168 14.20 7.94 20.64
CA ASP A 168 14.46 9.06 21.52
C ASP A 168 15.64 9.91 20.97
N SER A 169 15.93 11.04 21.61
CA SER A 169 17.07 11.90 21.26
C SER A 169 18.44 11.23 21.37
N LEU A 170 18.49 9.98 21.84
CA LEU A 170 19.69 9.16 22.00
C LEU A 170 19.69 7.96 21.03
N GLY A 171 18.73 7.86 20.10
CA GLY A 171 18.65 6.81 19.10
C GLY A 171 18.16 5.46 19.63
N ARG A 172 17.57 5.42 20.83
CA ARG A 172 17.01 4.19 21.42
C ARG A 172 15.55 4.05 21.03
N GLU A 173 15.12 2.83 20.73
CA GLU A 173 13.70 2.53 20.49
C GLU A 173 12.88 2.83 21.73
N VAL A 174 11.90 3.72 21.59
CA VAL A 174 10.96 4.05 22.66
C VAL A 174 9.87 2.99 22.67
N THR A 175 9.89 2.16 23.71
CA THR A 175 8.90 1.11 23.95
C THR A 175 7.91 1.56 25.01
N GLU A 176 7.03 2.52 24.72
CA GLU A 176 5.91 2.76 25.63
C GLU A 176 4.54 2.79 24.93
N THR A 177 3.77 1.75 25.27
CA THR A 177 2.32 1.66 25.22
C THR A 177 1.68 2.83 25.97
N GLY A 178 1.21 3.84 25.25
CA GLY A 178 0.35 4.85 25.84
C GLY A 178 0.29 6.12 25.02
N PHE A 179 -0.77 6.30 24.23
CA PHE A 179 -1.18 7.65 23.85
C PHE A 179 -2.70 7.78 23.81
N ALA A 180 -3.19 8.72 24.62
CA ALA A 180 -4.55 9.24 24.57
C ALA A 180 -4.76 10.06 23.29
N PRO A 181 -5.99 10.13 22.75
CA PRO A 181 -6.24 10.79 21.47
C PRO A 181 -6.17 12.31 21.62
N GLY A 182 -5.20 12.95 20.96
CA GLY A 182 -5.11 14.40 20.98
C GLY A 182 -3.99 14.97 20.10
N THR A 183 -4.42 15.73 19.09
CA THR A 183 -3.63 16.66 18.26
C THR A 183 -2.80 16.03 17.13
N ILE A 184 -3.45 15.86 15.97
CA ILE A 184 -2.76 15.91 14.68
C ILE A 184 -2.28 17.36 14.53
N GLY A 185 -0.98 17.57 14.79
CA GLY A 185 -0.30 18.82 14.52
C GLY A 185 -0.23 19.07 13.02
N ASP A 186 -0.75 20.22 12.63
CA ASP A 186 -0.69 20.86 11.33
C ASP A 186 0.66 20.69 10.62
N LEU A 187 0.65 20.02 9.47
CA LEU A 187 1.72 20.08 8.46
C LEU A 187 1.07 20.35 7.10
N SER A 188 0.66 21.60 6.94
CA SER A 188 0.27 22.20 5.67
C SER A 188 1.49 22.32 4.74
N MET A 189 1.64 21.40 3.80
CA MET A 189 2.45 21.63 2.60
C MET A 189 1.57 22.15 1.47
N ARG A 190 1.99 23.30 0.92
CA ARG A 190 1.29 24.12 -0.08
C ARG A 190 1.11 23.35 -1.38
N VAL A 191 -0.14 23.24 -1.83
CA VAL A 191 -0.49 22.82 -3.19
C VAL A 191 -0.06 23.93 -4.15
N GLY A 192 0.77 23.58 -5.13
CA GLY A 192 1.16 24.43 -6.24
C GLY A 192 1.39 23.60 -7.50
N GLU A 193 0.48 23.78 -8.46
CA GLU A 193 0.60 23.49 -9.90
C GLU A 193 0.14 22.14 -10.46
N ASP A 194 -0.34 22.26 -11.71
CA ASP A 194 -1.28 21.41 -12.44
C ASP A 194 -0.61 20.12 -12.95
N VAL A 195 -1.29 18.98 -12.80
CA VAL A 195 -0.74 17.62 -13.01
C VAL A 195 -0.50 17.28 -14.50
N ARG A 196 -0.56 18.26 -15.39
CA ARG A 196 -0.55 18.06 -16.85
C ARG A 196 0.77 18.41 -17.53
N ASP A 197 1.73 18.99 -16.82
CA ASP A 197 3.02 19.42 -17.38
C ASP A 197 4.24 18.62 -16.89
N LEU A 198 4.04 17.35 -16.49
CA LEU A 198 5.16 16.42 -16.24
C LEU A 198 5.83 15.99 -17.56
N HIS A 199 6.53 16.93 -18.20
CA HIS A 199 7.66 16.61 -19.06
C HIS A 199 8.81 16.14 -18.16
N ILE A 200 9.17 14.86 -18.33
CA ILE A 200 10.27 14.21 -17.66
C ILE A 200 11.59 14.86 -18.10
N MET A 201 12.02 15.94 -17.44
CA MET A 201 13.40 16.45 -17.49
C MET A 201 13.70 17.21 -16.20
N GLY A 202 14.56 16.67 -15.34
CA GLY A 202 15.12 17.46 -14.24
C GLY A 202 15.56 16.77 -12.95
N TYR A 203 15.41 15.45 -12.79
CA TYR A 203 16.01 14.79 -11.61
C TYR A 203 17.47 14.45 -11.87
N ASP A 204 18.35 15.26 -11.27
CA ASP A 204 19.72 14.86 -10.95
C ASP A 204 19.65 13.76 -9.89
N TRP A 205 19.97 12.54 -10.32
CA TRP A 205 19.95 11.33 -9.49
C TRP A 205 20.99 11.33 -8.35
N GLY A 206 21.83 12.37 -8.24
CA GLY A 206 22.88 12.50 -7.23
C GLY A 206 22.43 12.88 -5.81
N GLN A 207 21.15 13.19 -5.55
CA GLN A 207 20.69 13.66 -4.23
C GLN A 207 19.86 12.65 -3.42
N ILE A 208 19.51 11.48 -3.96
CA ILE A 208 18.71 10.45 -3.25
C ILE A 208 19.58 9.47 -2.43
N THR A 209 20.90 9.67 -2.32
CA THR A 209 21.80 8.77 -1.54
C THR A 209 22.38 9.41 -0.29
N ASN A 210 21.61 10.19 0.47
CA ASN A 210 22.11 10.78 1.72
C ASN A 210 21.21 10.49 2.94
N VAL A 211 20.80 9.24 3.13
CA VAL A 211 20.67 8.64 4.47
C VAL A 211 21.00 7.15 4.36
N ALA A 212 22.02 6.72 5.12
CA ALA A 212 22.62 5.38 5.21
C ALA A 212 23.70 5.06 4.15
N TYR A 213 24.91 4.78 4.66
CA TYR A 213 26.21 4.62 4.00
C TYR A 213 26.95 5.93 3.72
N GLY A 214 27.99 6.17 4.53
CA GLY A 214 28.84 7.34 4.42
C GLY A 214 29.43 7.49 3.02
N ARG A 215 29.28 8.70 2.45
CA ARG A 215 30.02 9.27 1.30
C ARG A 215 30.49 8.26 0.26
N MET A 216 29.57 7.62 -0.45
CA MET A 216 29.89 6.96 -1.72
C MET A 216 28.81 7.30 -2.74
N THR A 217 29.24 7.78 -3.89
CA THR A 217 28.36 8.12 -5.02
C THR A 217 28.00 6.87 -5.83
N LEU A 218 26.84 6.85 -6.49
CA LEU A 218 26.40 5.73 -7.34
C LEU A 218 27.40 5.38 -8.47
N GLU A 219 28.16 6.35 -8.97
CA GLU A 219 29.26 6.11 -9.93
C GLU A 219 30.42 5.30 -9.33
N GLU A 220 30.72 5.47 -8.04
CA GLU A 220 31.79 4.73 -7.35
C GLU A 220 31.39 3.29 -7.06
N MET A 221 30.10 3.05 -6.78
CA MET A 221 29.54 1.70 -6.61
C MET A 221 29.59 0.90 -7.92
N TRP A 222 29.37 1.55 -9.07
CA TRP A 222 29.39 0.89 -10.39
C TRP A 222 30.80 0.50 -10.85
N LYS A 223 31.83 1.24 -10.43
CA LYS A 223 33.25 0.95 -10.70
C LYS A 223 33.80 -0.23 -9.88
N GLN A 224 33.11 -0.64 -8.81
CA GLN A 224 33.53 -1.74 -7.92
C GLN A 224 32.68 -3.02 -8.06
N GLY A 225 31.87 -3.15 -9.12
CA GLY A 225 31.22 -4.41 -9.47
C GLY A 225 32.22 -5.56 -9.62
N PRO A 226 31.78 -6.82 -9.43
CA PRO A 226 32.67 -7.97 -9.33
C PRO A 226 33.59 -8.03 -10.54
N ARG A 227 34.92 -8.09 -10.29
CA ARG A 227 35.88 -8.41 -11.34
C ARG A 227 35.36 -9.69 -11.99
N ARG A 228 35.05 -9.63 -13.28
CA ARG A 228 34.87 -10.82 -14.10
C ARG A 228 36.08 -11.70 -13.82
N GLY A 229 35.84 -12.85 -13.20
CA GLY A 229 36.86 -13.88 -13.11
C GLY A 229 37.27 -14.20 -14.54
N ASP A 230 38.56 -14.04 -14.83
CA ASP A 230 39.19 -14.68 -15.97
C ASP A 230 38.81 -16.16 -15.95
N THR A 231 38.00 -16.56 -16.91
CA THR A 231 37.90 -17.95 -17.35
C THR A 231 37.77 -17.93 -18.88
N ASP A 232 38.84 -17.49 -19.53
CA ASP A 232 39.21 -18.02 -20.83
C ASP A 232 40.29 -19.09 -20.63
N GLN A 233 39.86 -20.33 -20.85
CA GLN A 233 40.59 -21.49 -21.40
C GLN A 233 42.10 -21.64 -21.13
N GLN A 234 42.45 -22.63 -20.30
CA GLN A 234 43.29 -23.79 -20.68
C GLN A 234 43.19 -24.91 -19.63
#